data_AF-A0A3N5QE82-F1
#
_entry.id   AF-A0A3N5QE82-F1
#
_cell.length_a   1.000
_cell.length_b   1.000
_cell.length_c   1.000
_cell.angle_alpha   90.00
_cell.angle_beta   90.00
_cell.angle_gamma   90.00
#
_symmetry.space_group_name_H-M   'P 1'
#
loop_
_entity.id
_entity.type
_entity.pdbx_description
1 polymer ?
#
loop_
_entity_poly.entity_id
_entity_poly.type
_entity_poly.pdbx_seq_one_letter_code
_entity_poly.pdbx_strand_id
1 'polypeptide(L)'
;MESHMPAVTVKNIPQNIYRQLKKAAANNRRSINSEIIFRIECSLQSQRLDPNLLIIKARQLRERTASFPINDDEFNNAKAAGRP
;
A
#
# COMPACT_ATOMS: atom_id res chain seq x y z
N MET A 1 2.16 7.60 -30.32
CA MET A 1 1.13 8.00 -29.34
C MET A 1 1.83 8.82 -28.28
N GLU A 2 1.41 10.07 -28.12
CA GLU A 2 2.09 11.06 -27.30
C GLU A 2 1.86 10.78 -25.81
N SER A 3 2.93 10.46 -25.08
CA SER A 3 2.91 10.28 -23.64
C SER A 3 2.85 11.65 -22.97
N HIS A 4 1.65 12.22 -22.89
CA HIS A 4 1.41 13.44 -22.13
C HIS A 4 1.63 13.15 -20.63
N MET A 5 2.54 13.87 -19.98
CA MET A 5 2.75 13.81 -18.53
C MET A 5 1.92 14.91 -17.87
N PRO A 6 0.67 14.64 -17.47
CA PRO A 6 -0.15 15.64 -16.80
C PRO A 6 0.50 16.04 -15.48
N ALA A 7 0.61 17.35 -15.25
CA ALA A 7 1.14 17.92 -14.03
C ALA A 7 0.03 18.65 -13.27
N VAL A 8 -0.03 18.45 -11.95
CA VAL A 8 -0.94 19.16 -11.05
C VAL A 8 -0.12 19.88 -9.99
N THR A 9 -0.42 21.16 -9.79
CA THR A 9 0.17 21.97 -8.70
C THR A 9 -0.88 22.17 -7.61
N VAL A 10 -0.58 21.73 -6.40
CA VAL A 10 -1.43 21.96 -5.23
C VAL A 10 -0.86 23.13 -4.43
N LYS A 11 -1.59 24.25 -4.40
CA LYS A 11 -1.22 25.45 -3.63
C LYS A 11 -1.88 25.44 -2.25
N ASN A 12 -1.32 26.20 -1.31
CA ASN A 12 -1.89 26.44 0.02
C ASN A 12 -2.10 25.15 0.86
N ILE A 13 -1.19 24.18 0.76
CA ILE A 13 -1.25 22.98 1.61
C ILE A 13 -1.04 23.40 3.08
N PRO A 14 -1.97 23.09 4.00
CA PRO A 14 -1.80 23.39 5.41
C PRO A 14 -0.52 22.76 5.99
N GLN A 15 0.20 23.51 6.83
CA GLN A 15 1.53 23.11 7.35
C GLN A 15 1.50 21.78 8.12
N ASN A 16 0.40 21.47 8.81
CA ASN A 16 0.19 20.18 9.48
C ASN A 16 0.11 19.02 8.48
N ILE A 17 -0.62 19.19 7.38
CA ILE A 17 -0.76 18.19 6.31
C ILE A 17 0.56 17.97 5.59
N TYR A 18 1.27 19.03 5.23
CA TYR A 18 2.59 18.92 4.59
C TYR A 18 3.59 18.14 5.45
N ARG A 19 3.62 18.39 6.78
CA ARG A 19 4.46 17.65 7.72
C ARG A 19 4.11 16.15 7.77
N GLN A 20 2.82 15.82 7.80
CA GLN A 20 2.38 14.42 7.77
C GLN A 20 2.78 13.73 6.46
N LEU A 21 2.63 14.41 5.33
CA LEU A 21 3.05 13.94 4.01
C LEU A 21 4.55 13.67 3.94
N LYS A 22 5.39 14.58 4.46
CA LYS A 22 6.84 14.41 4.51
C LYS A 22 7.24 13.21 5.38
N LYS A 23 6.58 13.01 6.52
CA LYS A 23 6.81 11.85 7.39
C LYS A 23 6.42 10.53 6.71
N ALA A 24 5.25 10.49 6.06
CA ALA A 24 4.80 9.32 5.33
C ALA A 24 5.75 8.97 4.16
N ALA A 25 6.16 9.98 3.39
CA ALA A 25 7.12 9.81 2.29
C ALA A 25 8.46 9.22 2.78
N ALA A 26 9.00 9.73 3.89
CA ALA A 26 10.23 9.20 4.50
C ALA A 26 10.07 7.73 4.95
N ASN A 27 8.97 7.41 5.64
CA ASN A 27 8.68 6.04 6.09
C ASN A 27 8.54 5.06 4.92
N ASN A 28 7.91 5.51 3.82
CA ASN A 28 7.71 4.70 2.62
C ASN A 28 8.90 4.71 1.66
N ARG A 29 10.00 5.42 2.00
CA ARG A 29 11.19 5.63 1.15
C ARG A 29 10.82 6.18 -0.24
N ARG A 30 9.88 7.12 -0.29
CA ARG A 30 9.38 7.77 -1.51
C ARG A 30 9.66 9.27 -1.48
N SER A 31 9.74 9.88 -2.66
CA SER A 31 9.68 11.34 -2.76
C SER A 31 8.29 11.85 -2.34
N ILE A 32 8.18 13.12 -1.94
CA ILE A 32 6.88 13.73 -1.62
C ILE A 32 5.94 13.65 -2.83
N ASN A 33 6.44 13.90 -4.04
CA ASN A 33 5.64 13.81 -5.26
C ASN A 33 5.07 12.39 -5.46
N SER A 34 5.93 11.37 -5.34
CA SER A 34 5.53 9.98 -5.46
C SER A 34 4.54 9.56 -4.36
N GLU A 35 4.67 10.08 -3.14
CA GLU A 35 3.71 9.83 -2.07
C GLU A 35 2.35 10.50 -2.35
N ILE A 36 2.34 11.72 -2.90
CA ILE A 36 1.09 12.41 -3.31
C ILE A 36 0.39 11.60 -4.39
N ILE A 37 1.11 11.19 -5.44
CA ILE A 37 0.55 10.34 -6.51
C ILE A 37 -0.02 9.06 -5.92
N PHE A 38 0.75 8.35 -5.09
CA PHE A 38 0.30 7.12 -4.46
C PHE A 38 -0.98 7.30 -3.61
N ARG A 39 -1.08 8.41 -2.86
CA ARG A 39 -2.28 8.71 -2.06
C ARG A 39 -3.50 9.00 -2.93
N ILE A 40 -3.31 9.68 -4.05
CA ILE A 40 -4.36 9.92 -5.06
C ILE A 40 -4.77 8.58 -5.71
N GLU A 41 -3.81 7.75 -6.10
CA GLU A 41 -4.08 6.42 -6.64
C GLU A 41 -4.87 5.58 -5.64
N CYS A 42 -4.45 5.55 -4.37
CA CYS A 42 -5.14 4.81 -3.32
C CYS A 42 -6.56 5.35 -3.05
N SER A 43 -6.78 6.66 -3.08
CA SER A 43 -8.12 7.22 -2.88
C SER A 43 -9.07 6.90 -4.04
N LEU A 44 -8.55 6.90 -5.27
CA LEU A 44 -9.30 6.53 -6.48
C LEU A 44 -9.50 5.01 -6.60
N GLN A 45 -8.51 4.21 -6.19
CA GLN A 45 -8.59 2.75 -6.15
C GLN A 45 -9.46 2.26 -5.00
N SER A 46 -9.54 2.97 -3.88
CA SER A 46 -10.50 2.66 -2.82
C SER A 46 -11.96 2.77 -3.30
N GLN A 47 -12.23 3.50 -4.38
CA GLN A 47 -13.51 3.51 -5.08
C GLN A 47 -13.60 2.46 -6.21
N ARG A 48 -12.48 1.92 -6.68
CA ARG A 48 -12.38 0.97 -7.82
C ARG A 48 -11.47 -0.21 -7.49
N LEU A 49 -11.73 -0.90 -6.40
CA LEU A 49 -11.18 -2.25 -6.23
C LEU A 49 -11.93 -3.15 -7.21
N ASP A 50 -11.33 -3.37 -8.38
CA ASP A 50 -11.80 -4.39 -9.31
C ASP A 50 -11.78 -5.74 -8.58
N PRO A 51 -12.95 -6.37 -8.35
CA PRO A 51 -13.03 -7.64 -7.64
C PRO A 51 -12.13 -8.71 -8.27
N ASN A 52 -11.88 -8.64 -9.58
CA ASN A 52 -11.02 -9.59 -10.27
C ASN A 52 -9.55 -9.42 -9.87
N LEU A 53 -9.06 -8.19 -9.72
CA LEU A 53 -7.70 -7.94 -9.24
C LEU A 53 -7.50 -8.39 -7.80
N LEU A 54 -8.53 -8.27 -6.95
CA LEU A 54 -8.50 -8.81 -5.60
C LEU A 54 -8.40 -10.33 -5.60
N ILE A 55 -9.21 -11.00 -6.42
CA ILE A 55 -9.17 -12.46 -6.55
C ILE A 55 -7.80 -12.93 -7.07
N ILE A 56 -7.21 -12.24 -8.06
CA ILE A 56 -5.88 -12.55 -8.59
C ILE A 56 -4.81 -12.41 -7.49
N LYS A 57 -4.82 -11.30 -6.75
CA LYS A 57 -3.87 -11.10 -5.64
C LYS A 57 -4.05 -12.15 -4.54
N ALA A 58 -5.29 -12.50 -4.20
CA ALA A 58 -5.59 -13.53 -3.21
C ALA A 58 -5.09 -14.91 -3.67
N ARG A 59 -5.23 -15.26 -4.96
CA ARG A 59 -4.68 -16.49 -5.55
C ARG A 59 -3.16 -16.51 -5.50
N GLN A 60 -2.49 -15.44 -5.94
CA GLN A 60 -1.04 -15.32 -5.88
C GLN A 60 -0.50 -15.44 -4.44
N LEU A 61 -1.21 -14.85 -3.46
CA LEU A 61 -0.84 -14.99 -2.06
C LEU A 61 -1.01 -16.44 -1.58
N ARG A 62 -2.11 -17.10 -1.94
CA ARG A 62 -2.34 -18.51 -1.62
C ARG A 62 -1.28 -19.40 -2.25
N GLU A 63 -0.88 -19.17 -3.49
CA GLU A 63 0.19 -19.95 -4.14
C GLU A 63 1.53 -19.83 -3.39
N ARG A 64 1.86 -18.63 -2.90
CA ARG A 64 3.09 -18.41 -2.11
C ARG A 64 3.09 -19.14 -0.77
N THR A 65 1.93 -19.31 -0.17
CA THR A 65 1.76 -19.96 1.14
C THR A 65 1.25 -21.40 1.03
N ALA A 66 0.96 -21.89 -0.18
CA ALA A 66 0.37 -23.20 -0.41
C ALA A 66 1.26 -24.34 0.11
N SER A 67 2.58 -24.16 0.07
CA SER A 67 3.55 -25.14 0.57
C SER A 67 3.71 -25.12 2.09
N PHE A 68 3.13 -24.13 2.78
CA PHE A 68 3.28 -23.93 4.22
C PHE A 68 1.91 -23.66 4.88
N PRO A 69 0.98 -24.62 4.85
CA PRO A 69 -0.26 -24.49 5.61
C PRO A 69 0.07 -24.56 7.10
N ILE A 70 -0.20 -23.48 7.83
CA ILE A 70 -0.07 -23.44 9.29
C ILE A 70 -1.41 -23.86 9.90
N ASN A 71 -1.37 -24.74 10.90
CA ASN A 71 -2.55 -25.07 11.69
C ASN A 71 -2.75 -24.04 12.82
N ASP A 72 -3.93 -24.05 13.43
CA ASP A 72 -4.28 -23.09 14.48
C ASP A 72 -3.34 -23.19 15.70
N ASP A 73 -2.89 -24.39 16.05
CA ASP A 73 -1.98 -24.63 17.17
C ASP A 73 -0.59 -24.05 16.90
N GLU A 74 -0.05 -24.25 15.70
CA GLU A 74 1.22 -23.67 15.23
C GLU A 74 1.15 -22.15 15.19
N PHE A 75 0.03 -21.59 14.72
CA PHE A 75 -0.16 -20.14 14.71
C PHE A 75 -0.19 -19.56 16.12
N ASN A 76 -0.89 -20.22 17.05
CA ASN A 76 -0.95 -19.81 18.45
C ASN A 76 0.42 -19.91 19.13
N ASN A 77 1.16 -20.99 18.87
CA ASN A 77 2.51 -21.17 19.39
C ASN A 77 3.48 -20.11 18.83
N ALA A 78 3.41 -19.80 17.53
CA ALA A 78 4.21 -18.74 16.91
C ALA A 78 3.88 -17.35 17.49
N LYS A 79 2.59 -17.08 17.79
CA LYS A 79 2.16 -15.85 18.45
C LYS A 79 2.70 -15.75 19.88
N ALA A 80 2.69 -16.85 20.64
CA ALA A 80 3.19 -16.92 22.02
C ALA A 80 4.71 -16.84 22.11
N ALA A 81 5.43 -17.39 21.12
CA ALA A 81 6.89 -17.35 21.04
C ALA A 81 7.47 -15.93 20.83
N GLY A 82 6.64 -14.96 20.42
CA GLY A 82 7.06 -13.58 20.21
C GLY A 82 8.03 -13.41 19.02
N ARG A 83 8.63 -12.23 18.90
CA ARG A 83 9.76 -11.99 18.00
C ARG A 83 11.06 -12.04 18.82
N PRO A 84 12.10 -12.76 18.39
CA PRO A 84 13.44 -12.58 18.96
C PRO A 84 13.95 -11.14 18.72
#